data_AF-A0A2E7EAV3-F1
#
_entry.id   AF-A0A2E7EAV3-F1
#
_cell.length_a   1.000
_cell.length_b   1.000
_cell.length_c   1.000
_cell.angle_alpha   90.00
_cell.angle_beta   90.00
_cell.angle_gamma   90.00
#
_symmetry.space_group_name_H-M   'P 1'
#
loop_
_entity.id
_entity.type
_entity.pdbx_description
1 polymer ?
#
loop_
_entity_poly.entity_id
_entity_poly.type
_entity_poly.pdbx_seq_one_letter_code
_entity_poly.pdbx_strand_id
1 'polypeptide(L)'
;MAWTKKNAFANAHDGHQLEELIDGDNSCADAAYRSEENETMLEERGYRSHIHRKKPRGKDMTERSKQANRKKSQVRARVEHVYADMKREGKKYLMRCIGQARASLRISLMNMVYNARRWSFLAQAG
;
A
#
# COMPACT_ATOMS: atom_id res chain seq x y z
N MET A 1 -8.50 -23.16 15.01
CA MET A 1 -7.17 -22.56 14.77
C MET A 1 -6.55 -23.24 13.56
N ALA A 2 -6.53 -22.56 12.41
CA ALA A 2 -5.80 -23.03 11.23
C ALA A 2 -5.32 -21.79 10.47
N TRP A 3 -4.16 -21.28 10.84
CA TRP A 3 -3.40 -20.38 9.99
C TRP A 3 -2.44 -21.27 9.19
N THR A 4 -2.80 -21.53 7.94
CA THR A 4 -1.94 -22.20 6.97
C THR A 4 -0.68 -21.36 6.76
N LYS A 5 0.48 -21.95 7.07
CA LYS A 5 1.78 -21.44 6.64
C LYS A 5 1.83 -21.43 5.10
N LYS A 6 1.51 -20.31 4.45
CA LYS A 6 2.03 -20.03 3.10
C LYS A 6 3.43 -19.45 3.30
N ASN A 7 4.43 -20.25 2.97
CA ASN A 7 5.84 -19.90 2.98
C ASN A 7 6.07 -18.61 2.19
N ALA A 8 6.78 -17.67 2.81
CA ALA A 8 7.31 -16.49 2.15
C ALA A 8 8.35 -16.91 1.10
N PHE A 9 7.94 -16.98 -0.16
CA PHE A 9 8.88 -16.96 -1.28
C PHE A 9 9.41 -15.54 -1.41
N ALA A 10 10.64 -15.31 -0.93
CA ALA A 10 11.37 -14.05 -1.09
C ALA A 10 11.77 -13.73 -2.55
N ASN A 11 11.09 -14.34 -3.53
CA ASN A 11 11.39 -14.23 -4.97
C ASN A 11 10.12 -14.32 -5.86
N ALA A 12 8.92 -14.33 -5.27
CA ALA A 12 7.71 -14.14 -6.06
C ALA A 12 7.63 -12.65 -6.39
N HIS A 13 7.70 -12.29 -7.68
CA HIS A 13 7.41 -10.92 -8.09
C HIS A 13 6.03 -10.55 -7.54
N ASP A 14 5.96 -9.48 -6.73
CA ASP A 14 4.71 -8.99 -6.12
C ASP A 14 3.56 -8.88 -7.14
N GLY A 15 3.90 -8.65 -8.42
CA GLY A 15 2.98 -8.67 -9.55
C GLY A 15 2.08 -9.90 -9.63
N HIS A 16 2.57 -11.11 -9.34
CA HIS A 16 1.78 -12.35 -9.44
C HIS A 16 0.75 -12.52 -8.32
N GLN A 17 0.82 -11.71 -7.25
CA GLN A 17 -0.15 -11.78 -6.16
C GLN A 17 -1.34 -10.83 -6.35
N LEU A 18 -1.38 -10.06 -7.45
CA LEU A 18 -2.45 -9.11 -7.70
C LEU A 18 -3.83 -9.76 -7.70
N GLU A 19 -3.91 -10.98 -8.23
CA GLU A 19 -5.14 -11.77 -8.31
C GLU A 19 -5.76 -12.04 -6.93
N GLU A 20 -4.94 -12.31 -5.91
CA GLU A 20 -5.40 -12.55 -4.54
C GLU A 20 -5.77 -11.26 -3.80
N LEU A 21 -5.34 -10.10 -4.31
CA LEU A 21 -5.50 -8.78 -3.68
C LEU A 21 -6.68 -7.96 -4.25
N ILE A 22 -7.19 -8.35 -5.42
CA ILE A 22 -8.30 -7.66 -6.09
C ILE A 22 -9.61 -8.34 -5.73
N ASP A 23 -10.57 -7.54 -5.31
CA ASP A 23 -11.95 -7.92 -5.08
C ASP A 23 -12.90 -7.04 -5.91
N GLY A 24 -14.20 -7.30 -5.82
CA GLY A 24 -15.24 -6.62 -6.62
C GLY A 24 -15.16 -5.08 -6.56
N ASP A 25 -14.68 -4.54 -5.46
CA ASP A 25 -14.65 -3.10 -5.19
C ASP A 25 -13.24 -2.49 -5.28
N ASN A 26 -12.18 -3.30 -5.30
CA ASN A 26 -10.79 -2.84 -5.27
C ASN A 26 -9.93 -3.36 -6.44
N SER A 27 -9.78 -2.53 -7.47
CA SER A 27 -8.82 -2.74 -8.58
C SER A 27 -7.65 -1.74 -8.56
N CYS A 28 -7.43 -1.06 -7.42
CA CYS A 28 -6.38 -0.05 -7.27
C CYS A 28 -5.06 -0.69 -6.81
N ALA A 29 -4.00 -0.56 -7.60
CA ALA A 29 -2.68 -1.05 -7.25
C ALA A 29 -1.53 -0.10 -7.65
N ASP A 30 -0.34 -0.35 -7.09
CA ASP A 30 0.88 0.40 -7.44
C ASP A 30 1.37 0.06 -8.86
N ALA A 31 2.18 0.93 -9.46
CA ALA A 31 2.75 0.71 -10.79
C ALA A 31 3.62 -0.56 -10.88
N ALA A 32 4.14 -1.07 -9.76
CA ALA A 32 4.83 -2.36 -9.69
C ALA A 32 3.93 -3.54 -10.11
N TYR A 33 2.61 -3.43 -9.94
CA TYR A 33 1.63 -4.45 -10.33
C TYR A 33 1.18 -4.34 -11.79
N ARG A 34 1.66 -3.35 -12.55
CA ARG A 34 1.31 -3.15 -13.95
C ARG A 34 2.19 -4.02 -14.86
N SER A 35 1.86 -5.31 -14.95
CA SER A 35 2.38 -6.24 -15.96
C SER A 35 1.35 -6.46 -17.07
N GLU A 36 1.77 -6.93 -18.24
CA GLU A 36 0.84 -7.31 -19.32
C GLU A 36 -0.12 -8.41 -18.86
N GLU A 37 0.40 -9.43 -18.17
CA GLU A 37 -0.38 -10.51 -17.56
C GLU A 37 -1.49 -9.98 -16.63
N ASN A 38 -1.18 -9.01 -15.76
CA ASN A 38 -2.16 -8.44 -14.84
C ASN A 38 -3.20 -7.57 -15.54
N GLU A 39 -2.81 -6.84 -16.59
CA GLU A 39 -3.78 -6.05 -17.36
C GLU A 39 -4.73 -6.97 -18.14
N THR A 40 -4.22 -8.07 -18.73
CA THR A 40 -5.06 -9.09 -19.38
C THR A 40 -6.01 -9.75 -18.38
N MET A 41 -5.52 -10.16 -17.20
CA MET A 41 -6.36 -10.75 -16.15
C MET A 41 -7.48 -9.80 -15.69
N LEU A 42 -7.18 -8.50 -15.60
CA LEU A 42 -8.19 -7.50 -15.25
C LEU A 42 -9.26 -7.34 -16.33
N GLU A 43 -8.85 -7.33 -17.60
CA GLU A 43 -9.76 -7.25 -18.73
C GLU A 43 -10.66 -8.50 -18.82
N GLU A 44 -10.09 -9.70 -18.67
CA GLU A 44 -10.83 -10.97 -18.67
C GLU A 44 -11.88 -11.05 -17.56
N ARG A 45 -11.59 -10.46 -16.39
CA ARG A 45 -12.51 -10.40 -15.25
C ARG A 45 -13.50 -9.24 -15.32
N GLY A 46 -13.41 -8.39 -16.34
CA GLY A 46 -14.28 -7.21 -16.49
C GLY A 46 -13.96 -6.05 -15.54
N TYR A 47 -12.77 -6.07 -14.90
CA TYR A 47 -12.33 -4.98 -14.04
C TYR A 47 -11.71 -3.84 -14.83
N ARG A 48 -11.96 -2.62 -14.36
CA ARG A 48 -11.25 -1.44 -14.85
C ARG A 48 -9.89 -1.35 -14.18
N SER A 49 -8.82 -1.27 -14.98
CA SER A 49 -7.46 -1.07 -14.47
C SER A 49 -7.28 0.28 -13.78
N HIS A 50 -7.29 0.28 -12.44
CA HIS A 50 -6.96 1.43 -11.62
C HIS A 50 -5.49 1.42 -11.17
N ILE A 51 -4.64 0.60 -11.78
CA ILE A 51 -3.21 0.51 -11.47
C ILE A 51 -2.48 1.82 -11.84
N HIS A 52 -1.57 2.30 -10.99
CA HIS A 52 -0.74 3.47 -11.27
C HIS A 52 0.07 3.33 -12.57
N ARG A 53 0.26 4.45 -13.29
CA ARG A 53 1.09 4.50 -14.51
C ARG A 53 2.48 5.03 -14.21
N LYS A 54 3.51 4.34 -14.69
CA LYS A 54 4.90 4.81 -14.61
C LYS A 54 5.17 5.90 -15.63
N LYS A 55 6.01 6.88 -15.28
CA LYS A 55 6.50 7.87 -16.25
C LYS A 55 7.32 7.16 -17.33
N PRO A 56 7.06 7.41 -18.63
CA PRO A 56 7.87 6.83 -19.71
C PRO A 56 9.32 7.36 -19.66
N ARG A 57 10.29 6.52 -20.02
CA ARG A 57 11.71 6.90 -20.03
C ARG A 57 11.95 7.95 -21.12
N GLY A 58 12.58 9.07 -20.75
CA GLY A 58 12.93 10.15 -21.69
C GLY A 58 11.76 10.97 -22.23
N LYS A 59 10.53 10.77 -21.74
CA LYS A 59 9.35 11.54 -22.13
C LYS A 59 8.56 12.00 -20.93
N ASP A 60 7.81 13.08 -21.09
CA ASP A 60 6.88 13.50 -20.06
C ASP A 60 5.60 12.66 -20.07
N MET A 61 5.05 12.50 -18.87
CA MET A 61 3.77 11.82 -18.70
C MET A 61 2.66 12.73 -19.22
N THR A 62 1.72 12.16 -19.96
CA THR A 62 0.56 12.89 -20.47
C THR A 62 -0.27 13.49 -19.32
N GLU A 63 -0.83 14.68 -19.53
CA GLU A 63 -1.63 15.37 -18.49
C GLU A 63 -2.78 14.53 -17.98
N ARG A 64 -3.45 13.78 -18.87
CA ARG A 64 -4.50 12.82 -18.49
C ARG A 64 -3.99 11.75 -17.50
N SER A 65 -2.80 11.18 -17.76
CA SER A 65 -2.21 10.16 -16.87
C SER A 65 -1.72 10.78 -15.56
N LYS A 66 -1.18 12.00 -15.59
CA LYS A 66 -0.84 12.78 -14.39
C LYS A 66 -2.06 13.01 -13.50
N GLN A 67 -3.17 13.47 -14.06
CA GLN A 67 -4.40 13.70 -13.30
C GLN A 67 -4.96 12.41 -12.71
N ALA A 68 -4.97 11.32 -13.48
CA ALA A 68 -5.41 10.01 -13.00
C ALA A 68 -4.52 9.50 -11.84
N ASN A 69 -3.20 9.60 -11.98
CA ASN A 69 -2.27 9.26 -10.90
C ASN A 69 -2.45 10.19 -9.69
N ARG A 70 -2.67 11.50 -9.88
CA ARG A 70 -2.87 12.46 -8.79
C ARG A 70 -4.09 12.11 -7.93
N LYS A 71 -5.22 11.76 -8.55
CA LYS A 71 -6.42 11.30 -7.83
C LYS A 71 -6.14 10.08 -6.96
N LYS A 72 -5.42 9.10 -7.51
CA LYS A 72 -5.02 7.88 -6.76
C LYS A 72 -4.01 8.20 -5.64
N SER A 73 -3.03 9.05 -5.92
CA SER A 73 -2.04 9.51 -4.94
C SER A 73 -2.66 10.29 -3.78
N GLN A 74 -3.75 11.05 -3.97
CA GLN A 74 -4.44 11.75 -2.88
C GLN A 74 -4.99 10.79 -1.82
N VAL A 75 -5.51 9.64 -2.25
CA VAL A 75 -5.99 8.60 -1.33
C VAL A 75 -4.80 7.92 -0.66
N ARG A 76 -3.77 7.53 -1.43
CA ARG A 76 -2.55 6.89 -0.90
C ARG A 76 -1.83 7.75 0.13
N ALA A 77 -1.75 9.06 -0.10
CA ALA A 77 -1.06 9.99 0.80
C ALA A 77 -1.58 9.91 2.24
N ARG A 78 -2.89 9.66 2.43
CA ARG A 78 -3.48 9.53 3.78
C ARG A 78 -2.88 8.38 4.58
N VAL A 79 -2.58 7.27 3.90
CA VAL A 79 -1.99 6.07 4.47
C VAL A 79 -0.47 6.19 4.54
N GLU A 80 0.16 6.71 3.48
CA GLU A 80 1.60 6.96 3.44
C GLU A 80 2.06 7.92 4.55
N HIS A 81 1.23 8.89 4.95
CA HIS A 81 1.53 9.76 6.09
C HIS A 81 1.64 8.99 7.41
N VAL A 82 0.82 7.95 7.63
CA VAL A 82 0.94 7.08 8.82
C VAL A 82 2.29 6.38 8.81
N TYR A 83 2.64 5.76 7.68
CA TYR A 83 3.92 5.07 7.52
C TYR A 83 5.12 6.01 7.61
N ALA A 84 5.03 7.23 7.08
CA ALA A 84 6.05 8.26 7.18
C ALA A 84 6.24 8.71 8.65
N ASP A 85 5.15 8.87 9.39
CA ASP A 85 5.16 9.16 10.83
C ASP A 85 5.86 8.04 11.62
N MET A 86 5.45 6.80 11.37
CA MET A 86 6.07 5.61 11.93
C MET A 86 7.54 5.45 11.54
N LYS A 87 7.95 5.84 10.33
CA LYS A 87 9.34 5.78 9.88
C LYS A 87 10.18 6.90 10.51
N ARG A 88 9.60 8.10 10.65
CA ARG A 88 10.22 9.24 11.35
C ARG A 88 10.53 8.88 12.79
N GLU A 89 9.57 8.25 13.47
CA GLU A 89 9.75 7.77 14.84
C GLU A 89 10.51 6.44 14.92
N GLY A 90 10.44 5.65 13.86
CA GLY A 90 11.02 4.32 13.72
C GLY A 90 12.54 4.27 13.72
N LYS A 91 13.24 5.40 13.51
CA LYS A 91 14.68 5.49 13.84
C LYS A 91 14.95 5.18 15.31
N LYS A 92 13.96 5.38 16.20
CA LYS A 92 13.96 5.03 17.63
C LYS A 92 13.37 3.63 17.92
N TYR A 93 12.59 3.06 17.00
CA TYR A 93 11.79 1.84 17.20
C TYR A 93 11.97 0.77 16.10
N LEU A 94 13.17 0.60 15.55
CA LEU A 94 13.49 -0.55 14.68
C LEU A 94 12.93 -1.84 15.31
N MET A 95 12.10 -2.57 14.56
CA MET A 95 11.47 -3.83 14.99
C MET A 95 12.54 -4.93 15.09
N ARG A 96 13.36 -4.88 16.13
CA ARG A 96 14.40 -5.89 16.44
C ARG A 96 13.87 -7.02 17.32
N CYS A 97 12.57 -7.09 17.53
CA CYS A 97 11.96 -8.14 18.34
C CYS A 97 11.90 -9.45 17.57
N ILE A 98 12.38 -10.52 18.21
CA ILE A 98 12.23 -11.88 17.70
C ILE A 98 10.82 -12.38 18.04
N GLY A 99 10.10 -12.88 17.04
CA GLY A 99 8.78 -13.49 17.18
C GLY A 99 7.64 -12.61 16.66
N GLN A 100 6.76 -13.23 15.86
CA GLN A 100 5.63 -12.57 15.19
C GLN A 100 4.69 -11.88 16.19
N ALA A 101 4.33 -12.53 17.29
CA ALA A 101 3.43 -11.95 18.30
C ALA A 101 3.97 -10.63 18.88
N ARG A 102 5.29 -10.55 19.13
CA ARG A 102 5.94 -9.33 19.62
C ARG A 102 5.97 -8.24 18.56
N ALA A 103 6.25 -8.60 17.31
CA ALA A 103 6.20 -7.67 16.20
C ALA A 103 4.78 -7.10 16.00
N SER A 104 3.76 -7.96 15.99
CA SER A 104 2.36 -7.57 15.88
C SER A 104 1.95 -6.61 16.99
N LEU A 105 2.26 -6.94 18.26
CA LEU A 105 1.96 -6.06 19.39
C LEU A 105 2.62 -4.67 19.24
N ARG A 106 3.89 -4.63 18.83
CA ARG A 106 4.59 -3.34 18.62
C ARG A 106 3.94 -2.52 17.50
N ILE A 107 3.56 -3.14 16.39
CA ILE A 107 2.84 -2.45 15.30
C ILE A 107 1.51 -1.90 15.81
N SER A 108 0.74 -2.70 16.56
CA SER A 108 -0.52 -2.27 17.17
C SER A 108 -0.35 -1.05 18.08
N LEU A 109 0.66 -1.06 18.95
CA LEU A 109 0.97 0.07 19.83
C LEU A 109 1.36 1.32 19.05
N MET A 110 2.16 1.19 17.98
CA MET A 110 2.50 2.33 17.12
C MET A 110 1.27 2.94 16.45
N ASN A 111 0.35 2.11 15.97
CA ASN A 111 -0.93 2.56 15.41
C ASN A 111 -1.77 3.31 16.46
N MET A 112 -1.83 2.81 17.71
CA MET A 112 -2.55 3.49 18.80
C MET A 112 -1.96 4.87 19.10
N VAL A 113 -0.63 4.97 19.21
CA VAL A 113 0.05 6.26 19.47
C VAL A 113 -0.19 7.24 18.33
N TYR A 114 -0.10 6.80 17.08
CA TYR A 114 -0.42 7.63 15.91
C TYR A 114 -1.85 8.18 15.99
N ASN A 115 -2.83 7.31 16.26
CA ASN A 115 -4.23 7.71 16.36
C ASN A 115 -4.49 8.69 17.50
N ALA A 116 -3.86 8.50 18.67
CA ALA A 116 -3.99 9.41 19.80
C ALA A 116 -3.42 10.81 19.49
N ARG A 117 -2.24 10.88 18.85
CA ARG A 117 -1.65 12.16 18.41
C ARG A 117 -2.54 12.84 17.37
N ARG A 118 -3.01 12.09 16.38
CA ARG A 118 -3.89 12.59 15.33
C ARG A 118 -5.19 13.14 15.92
N TRP A 119 -5.79 12.43 16.87
CA TRP A 119 -7.00 12.87 17.56
C TRP A 119 -6.75 14.17 18.32
N SER A 120 -5.67 14.27 19.09
CA SER A 120 -5.32 15.49 19.82
C SER A 120 -5.15 16.69 18.90
N PHE A 121 -4.50 16.51 17.74
CA PHE A 121 -4.37 17.56 16.73
C PHE A 121 -5.74 17.99 16.16
N LEU A 122 -6.59 17.03 15.80
CA LEU A 122 -7.91 17.31 15.24
C LEU A 122 -8.86 17.97 16.26
N ALA A 123 -8.78 17.56 17.53
CA ALA A 123 -9.59 18.12 18.61
C ALA A 123 -9.22 19.56 18.98
N GLN A 124 -7.99 19.99 18.70
CA GLN A 124 -7.52 21.38 18.89
C GLN A 124 -7.77 22.28 17.68
N ALA A 125 -7.97 21.68 16.50
CA ALA A 125 -8.14 22.39 15.23
C ALA A 125 -9.61 22.60 14.84
N GLY A 126 -10.56 22.07 15.64
CA GLY A 126 -12.00 22.34 15.55
C GLY A 126 -12.45 23.26 16.66
#